data_AF-A0A372DMZ3-F1
#
_entry.id   AF-A0A372DMZ3-F1
#
_cell.length_a   1.000
_cell.length_b   1.000
_cell.length_c   1.000
_cell.angle_alpha   90.00
_cell.angle_beta   90.00
_cell.angle_gamma   90.00
#
_symmetry.space_group_name_H-M   'P 1'
#
loop_
_entity.id
_entity.type
_entity.pdbx_description
1 polymer ?
#
loop_
_entity_poly.entity_id
_entity_poly.type
_entity_poly.pdbx_seq_one_letter_code
_entity_poly.pdbx_strand_id
1 'polypeptide(L)'
;MIRNLHEEKIIENEEIKFFIKNQAQVIETIYQYTGYKNIRTLRKIILDLDRIWKLLPVNVIQKEEAIQEFFELLIMFSIGIHKGAIATEFIGRTSQFYKDRKKIDDSENLKEAERLFYDFCRQYESFLGKHLSNRYNLFPSDEWWEIFFKTGVVDQEKLKTSIRYSPYFRDENTPAWLKLYQYKTLTDDQFNEVLSEAKKQFDQDQLVEPEEAIHVFGVLLKLGSLGLVDEPPRTTENTMKRYIDSFRKSGKFLDFSNSLIQNNFSEYSDLALKGSEIEEFRSIIQYIVECNKSDQQIFMSEQAHELLQTMKKSVVEFHSYIRSFITQENHYHVATYHDKPILNFIPVQDFIDAFLALQPDHQLVVIHAIVKRHELDRGAQDLKDEYEWIKKVINSLKLEMHKRQQDHRLSGILLNEAISYFETNISKFMNLS
;
A
#
# COMPACT_ATOMS: atom_id res chain seq x y z
N MET A 1 -7.59 -44.07 -8.41
CA MET A 1 -8.22 -43.03 -7.56
C MET A 1 -9.27 -42.22 -8.32
N ILE A 2 -9.01 -41.83 -9.56
CA ILE A 2 -9.90 -40.96 -10.37
C ILE A 2 -11.11 -41.69 -10.97
N ARG A 3 -10.99 -42.97 -11.34
CA ARG A 3 -12.13 -43.80 -11.82
C ARG A 3 -13.34 -43.90 -10.86
N ASN A 4 -13.18 -43.55 -9.58
CA ASN A 4 -14.25 -43.57 -8.56
C ASN A 4 -14.87 -42.18 -8.29
N LEU A 5 -14.36 -41.12 -8.90
CA LEU A 5 -15.13 -39.88 -9.04
C LEU A 5 -16.16 -40.19 -10.13
N HIS A 6 -17.37 -40.58 -9.77
CA HIS A 6 -18.47 -40.63 -10.72
C HIS A 6 -18.70 -39.19 -11.23
N GLU A 7 -18.09 -38.90 -12.38
CA GLU A 7 -17.76 -37.58 -12.92
C GLU A 7 -18.94 -36.83 -13.58
N GLU A 8 -20.16 -37.36 -13.58
CA GLU A 8 -21.25 -36.78 -14.37
C GLU A 8 -22.12 -35.72 -13.64
N LYS A 9 -21.94 -35.49 -12.33
CA LYS A 9 -22.80 -34.55 -11.57
C LYS A 9 -22.10 -33.47 -10.75
N ILE A 10 -20.77 -33.40 -10.75
CA ILE A 10 -20.03 -32.46 -9.88
C ILE A 10 -19.60 -31.19 -10.63
N ILE A 11 -19.26 -31.32 -11.92
CA ILE A 11 -18.87 -30.20 -12.78
C ILE A 11 -19.73 -30.26 -14.04
N GLU A 12 -20.32 -29.14 -14.43
CA GLU A 12 -21.08 -29.02 -15.68
C GLU A 12 -20.18 -28.65 -16.87
N ASN A 13 -19.01 -28.05 -16.61
CA ASN A 13 -18.08 -27.60 -17.65
C ASN A 13 -17.23 -28.75 -18.21
N GLU A 14 -17.41 -29.06 -19.50
CA GLU A 14 -16.71 -30.14 -20.21
C GLU A 14 -15.20 -29.87 -20.40
N GLU A 15 -14.77 -28.61 -20.55
CA GLU A 15 -13.35 -28.28 -20.66
C GLU A 15 -12.59 -28.63 -19.38
N ILE A 16 -13.21 -28.36 -18.22
CA ILE A 16 -12.64 -28.67 -16.91
C ILE A 16 -12.55 -30.18 -16.71
N LYS A 17 -13.59 -30.93 -17.10
CA LYS A 17 -13.56 -32.40 -17.05
C LYS A 17 -12.42 -32.95 -17.88
N PHE A 18 -12.27 -32.45 -19.11
CA PHE A 18 -11.19 -32.84 -20.00
C PHE A 18 -9.82 -32.52 -19.39
N PHE A 19 -9.63 -31.31 -18.86
CA PHE A 19 -8.41 -30.90 -18.18
C PHE A 19 -8.07 -31.82 -17.00
N ILE A 20 -8.99 -32.03 -16.05
CA ILE A 20 -8.77 -32.87 -14.86
C ILE A 20 -8.39 -34.30 -15.27
N LYS A 21 -9.07 -34.85 -16.28
CA LYS A 21 -8.79 -36.19 -16.79
C LYS A 21 -7.36 -36.30 -17.33
N ASN A 22 -6.88 -35.27 -18.02
CA ASN A 22 -5.51 -35.22 -18.52
C ASN A 22 -4.47 -34.97 -17.41
N GLN A 23 -4.87 -34.34 -16.31
CA GLN A 23 -4.02 -34.12 -15.13
C GLN A 23 -4.06 -35.27 -14.11
N ALA A 24 -4.60 -36.44 -14.49
CA ALA A 24 -4.76 -37.57 -13.60
C ALA A 24 -3.45 -38.04 -12.95
N GLN A 25 -2.38 -38.09 -13.74
CA GLN A 25 -1.06 -38.49 -13.26
C GLN A 25 -0.49 -37.47 -12.27
N VAL A 26 -0.69 -36.17 -12.51
CA VAL A 26 -0.24 -35.09 -11.61
C VAL A 26 -0.92 -35.19 -10.25
N ILE A 27 -2.25 -35.39 -10.25
CA ILE A 27 -3.02 -35.59 -9.01
C ILE A 27 -2.48 -36.78 -8.24
N GLU A 28 -2.27 -37.92 -8.92
CA GLU A 28 -1.74 -39.13 -8.29
C GLU A 28 -0.35 -38.91 -7.71
N THR A 29 0.56 -38.29 -8.47
CA THR A 29 1.91 -37.96 -8.02
C THR A 29 1.90 -37.08 -6.78
N ILE A 30 1.06 -36.04 -6.74
CA ILE A 30 0.96 -35.15 -5.56
C ILE A 30 0.38 -35.89 -4.35
N TYR A 31 -0.65 -36.70 -4.52
CA TYR A 31 -1.24 -37.49 -3.43
C TYR A 31 -0.26 -38.51 -2.86
N GLN A 32 0.52 -39.17 -3.73
CA GLN A 32 1.58 -40.09 -3.32
C GLN A 32 2.71 -39.35 -2.60
N TYR A 33 3.19 -38.24 -3.18
CA TYR A 33 4.27 -37.42 -2.63
C TYR A 33 3.91 -36.83 -1.26
N THR A 34 2.66 -36.40 -1.09
CA THR A 34 2.17 -35.89 0.20
C THR A 34 1.77 -36.99 1.17
N GLY A 35 1.58 -38.24 0.73
CA GLY A 35 1.03 -39.32 1.54
C GLY A 35 -0.43 -39.09 1.98
N TYR A 36 -1.14 -38.15 1.35
CA TYR A 36 -2.52 -37.84 1.71
C TYR A 36 -3.49 -38.82 1.06
N LYS A 37 -4.50 -39.31 1.80
CA LYS A 37 -5.40 -40.37 1.32
C LYS A 37 -6.89 -39.97 1.27
N ASN A 38 -7.21 -38.71 1.56
CA ASN A 38 -8.61 -38.27 1.64
C ASN A 38 -9.15 -37.79 0.28
N ILE A 39 -10.04 -38.58 -0.31
CA ILE A 39 -10.70 -38.29 -1.59
C ILE A 39 -11.74 -37.16 -1.45
N ARG A 40 -12.26 -36.88 -0.25
CA ARG A 40 -13.18 -35.75 -0.03
C ARG A 40 -12.51 -34.41 -0.34
N THR A 41 -11.23 -34.29 -0.04
CA THR A 41 -10.43 -33.11 -0.36
C THR A 41 -10.22 -32.97 -1.86
N LEU A 42 -10.03 -34.07 -2.59
CA LEU A 42 -9.94 -34.03 -4.05
C LEU A 42 -11.24 -33.48 -4.64
N ARG A 43 -12.40 -33.93 -4.14
CA ARG A 43 -13.69 -33.39 -4.56
C ARG A 43 -13.80 -31.88 -4.29
N LYS A 44 -13.28 -31.40 -3.16
CA LYS A 44 -13.28 -29.96 -2.86
C LYS A 44 -12.35 -29.18 -3.79
N ILE A 45 -11.13 -29.67 -4.02
CA ILE A 45 -10.17 -29.10 -4.97
C ILE A 45 -10.81 -28.94 -6.36
N ILE A 46 -11.55 -29.95 -6.81
CA ILE A 46 -12.25 -29.96 -8.09
C ILE A 46 -13.34 -28.87 -8.14
N LEU A 47 -14.11 -28.68 -7.07
CA LEU A 47 -15.12 -27.62 -6.98
C LEU A 47 -14.49 -26.22 -6.91
N ASP A 48 -13.39 -26.10 -6.17
CA ASP A 48 -12.61 -24.86 -6.10
C ASP A 48 -12.03 -24.50 -7.47
N LEU A 49 -11.51 -25.49 -8.22
CA LEU A 49 -11.07 -25.31 -9.60
C LEU A 49 -12.23 -24.86 -10.50
N ASP A 50 -13.41 -25.47 -10.41
CA ASP A 50 -14.58 -25.06 -11.21
C ASP A 50 -14.97 -23.60 -10.97
N ARG A 51 -14.98 -23.17 -9.70
CA ARG A 51 -15.25 -21.77 -9.34
C ARG A 51 -14.22 -20.82 -9.93
N ILE A 52 -12.95 -21.16 -9.84
CA ILE A 52 -11.85 -20.33 -10.37
C ILE A 52 -11.88 -20.31 -11.90
N TRP A 53 -12.03 -21.46 -12.55
CA TRP A 53 -11.93 -21.63 -13.99
C TRP A 53 -12.92 -20.76 -14.75
N LYS A 54 -14.14 -20.63 -14.22
CA LYS A 54 -15.19 -19.74 -14.77
C LYS A 54 -14.77 -18.26 -14.85
N LEU A 55 -13.76 -17.87 -14.09
CA LEU A 55 -13.26 -16.50 -13.98
C LEU A 55 -11.84 -16.36 -14.55
N LEU A 56 -11.20 -17.46 -14.98
CA LEU A 56 -9.88 -17.40 -15.59
C LEU A 56 -9.98 -16.85 -17.02
N PRO A 57 -9.14 -15.87 -17.40
CA PRO A 57 -9.04 -15.43 -18.77
C PRO A 57 -8.64 -16.57 -19.72
N VAL A 58 -9.18 -16.57 -20.94
CA VAL A 58 -8.95 -17.62 -21.94
C VAL A 58 -7.47 -17.81 -22.27
N ASN A 59 -6.70 -16.71 -22.33
CA ASN A 59 -5.26 -16.78 -22.57
C ASN A 59 -4.50 -17.53 -21.46
N VAL A 60 -5.00 -17.51 -20.21
CA VAL A 60 -4.43 -18.30 -19.11
C VAL A 60 -4.76 -19.78 -19.28
N ILE A 61 -6.01 -20.09 -19.60
CA ILE A 61 -6.48 -21.48 -19.82
C ILE A 61 -5.70 -22.15 -20.95
N GLN A 62 -5.42 -21.40 -22.02
CA GLN A 62 -4.67 -21.88 -23.18
C GLN A 62 -3.16 -22.01 -22.94
N LYS A 63 -2.64 -21.44 -21.84
CA LYS A 63 -1.21 -21.49 -21.52
C LYS A 63 -0.92 -22.69 -20.62
N GLU A 64 -0.57 -23.82 -21.23
CA GLU A 64 -0.41 -25.13 -20.58
C GLU A 64 0.47 -25.07 -19.32
N GLU A 65 1.63 -24.40 -19.39
CA GLU A 65 2.55 -24.33 -18.26
C GLU A 65 2.00 -23.49 -17.10
N ALA A 66 1.20 -22.46 -17.41
CA ALA A 66 0.59 -21.59 -16.40
C ALA A 66 -0.56 -22.29 -15.69
N ILE A 67 -1.47 -22.93 -16.44
CA ILE A 67 -2.62 -23.62 -15.87
C ILE A 67 -2.20 -24.90 -15.12
N GLN A 68 -1.14 -25.57 -15.56
CA GLN A 68 -0.58 -26.71 -14.84
C GLN A 68 -0.02 -26.27 -13.49
N GLU A 69 0.82 -25.24 -13.45
CA GLU A 69 1.34 -24.70 -12.19
C GLU A 69 0.23 -24.25 -11.24
N PHE A 70 -0.76 -23.52 -11.77
CA PHE A 70 -1.92 -23.10 -11.02
C PHE A 70 -2.59 -24.29 -10.33
N PHE A 71 -2.84 -25.36 -11.08
CA PHE A 71 -3.52 -26.55 -10.58
C PHE A 71 -2.69 -27.32 -9.55
N GLU A 72 -1.39 -27.45 -9.80
CA GLU A 72 -0.43 -28.08 -8.87
C GLU A 72 -0.40 -27.35 -7.51
N LEU A 73 -0.33 -26.02 -7.52
CA LEU A 73 -0.37 -25.20 -6.31
C LEU A 73 -1.72 -25.28 -5.59
N LEU A 74 -2.84 -25.26 -6.33
CA LEU A 74 -4.17 -25.43 -5.78
C LEU A 74 -4.29 -26.75 -4.99
N ILE A 75 -3.81 -27.86 -5.56
CA ILE A 75 -3.82 -29.17 -4.89
C ILE A 75 -2.94 -29.13 -3.65
N MET A 76 -1.70 -28.65 -3.77
CA MET A 76 -0.72 -28.66 -2.67
C MET A 76 -1.20 -27.86 -1.46
N PHE A 77 -1.65 -26.62 -1.67
CA PHE A 77 -2.16 -25.79 -0.58
C PHE A 77 -3.44 -26.36 0.02
N SER A 78 -4.37 -26.86 -0.81
CA SER A 78 -5.58 -27.52 -0.31
C SER A 78 -5.25 -28.71 0.59
N ILE A 79 -4.30 -29.57 0.19
CA ILE A 79 -3.86 -30.70 1.03
C ILE A 79 -3.22 -30.20 2.33
N GLY A 80 -2.34 -29.20 2.26
CA GLY A 80 -1.69 -28.61 3.43
C GLY A 80 -2.69 -28.09 4.45
N ILE A 81 -3.67 -27.31 4.01
CA ILE A 81 -4.75 -26.76 4.85
C ILE A 81 -5.58 -27.90 5.44
N HIS A 82 -6.03 -28.86 4.63
CA HIS A 82 -6.89 -29.95 5.09
C HIS A 82 -6.19 -30.98 5.99
N LYS A 83 -4.86 -30.99 6.03
CA LYS A 83 -4.07 -31.74 7.01
C LYS A 83 -3.85 -30.97 8.31
N GLY A 84 -4.17 -29.68 8.36
CA GLY A 84 -3.77 -28.80 9.46
C GLY A 84 -2.27 -28.48 9.46
N ALA A 85 -1.57 -28.69 8.34
CA ALA A 85 -0.14 -28.38 8.22
C ALA A 85 0.11 -26.90 7.87
N ILE A 86 -0.92 -26.20 7.37
CA ILE A 86 -0.84 -24.78 7.00
C ILE A 86 -2.10 -24.08 7.49
N ALA A 87 -1.94 -22.94 8.18
CA ALA A 87 -3.02 -21.98 8.34
C ALA A 87 -2.98 -20.98 7.17
N THR A 88 -4.16 -20.60 6.67
CA THR A 88 -4.34 -19.88 5.40
C THR A 88 -3.58 -18.55 5.34
N GLU A 89 -3.48 -17.86 6.47
CA GLU A 89 -2.79 -16.59 6.66
C GLU A 89 -1.27 -16.64 6.46
N PHE A 90 -0.67 -17.84 6.41
CA PHE A 90 0.75 -18.00 6.13
C PHE A 90 1.05 -18.25 4.65
N ILE A 91 0.05 -18.59 3.84
CA ILE A 91 0.24 -18.86 2.41
C ILE A 91 0.82 -17.64 1.69
N GLY A 92 0.40 -16.43 2.10
CA GLY A 92 0.93 -15.15 1.63
C GLY A 92 2.44 -14.96 1.85
N ARG A 93 3.09 -15.85 2.61
CA ARG A 93 4.53 -15.80 2.92
C ARG A 93 5.35 -16.89 2.22
N THR A 94 4.76 -17.66 1.31
CA THR A 94 5.44 -18.82 0.68
C THR A 94 6.71 -18.40 -0.04
N SER A 95 6.64 -17.43 -0.94
CA SER A 95 7.81 -16.89 -1.63
C SER A 95 8.84 -16.29 -0.66
N GLN A 96 8.40 -15.64 0.42
CA GLN A 96 9.30 -15.06 1.43
C GLN A 96 10.08 -16.15 2.18
N PHE A 97 9.43 -17.24 2.54
CA PHE A 97 10.09 -18.38 3.20
C PHE A 97 11.28 -18.88 2.38
N TYR A 98 11.13 -19.06 1.07
CA TYR A 98 12.23 -19.53 0.22
C TYR A 98 13.34 -18.48 0.03
N LYS A 99 13.02 -17.18 0.15
CA LYS A 99 14.03 -16.10 0.13
C LYS A 99 14.86 -16.06 1.41
N ASP A 100 14.22 -16.17 2.57
CA ASP A 100 14.83 -15.99 3.89
C ASP A 100 15.15 -17.30 4.64
N ARG A 101 15.05 -18.46 3.97
CA ARG A 101 15.25 -19.80 4.58
C ARG A 101 16.43 -19.86 5.55
N LYS A 102 17.59 -19.32 5.16
CA LYS A 102 18.82 -19.34 5.98
C LYS A 102 18.69 -18.61 7.32
N LYS A 103 17.83 -17.59 7.42
CA LYS A 103 17.61 -16.81 8.64
C LYS A 103 16.55 -17.43 9.55
N ILE A 104 15.62 -18.20 8.96
CA ILE A 104 14.48 -18.80 9.66
C ILE A 104 14.90 -20.06 10.42
N ASP A 105 15.88 -20.81 9.91
CA ASP A 105 16.38 -22.02 10.56
C ASP A 105 17.02 -21.73 11.96
N ASP A 106 17.37 -20.47 12.24
CA ASP A 106 17.98 -20.03 13.52
C ASP A 106 16.97 -19.38 14.50
N SER A 107 15.67 -19.28 14.17
CA SER A 107 14.71 -18.55 15.02
C SER A 107 14.00 -19.46 16.04
N GLU A 108 14.36 -19.34 17.32
CA GLU A 108 13.75 -20.12 18.43
C GLU A 108 12.34 -19.61 18.84
N ASN A 109 11.91 -18.44 18.38
CA ASN A 109 10.71 -17.73 18.87
C ASN A 109 9.47 -17.83 17.97
N LEU A 110 9.40 -18.79 17.05
CA LEU A 110 8.25 -18.92 16.14
C LEU A 110 6.99 -19.43 16.86
N LYS A 111 5.84 -18.85 16.52
CA LYS A 111 4.54 -19.39 16.94
C LYS A 111 4.30 -20.75 16.28
N GLU A 112 3.51 -21.60 16.92
CA GLU A 112 3.24 -22.97 16.44
C GLU A 112 2.71 -23.02 14.99
N ALA A 113 1.74 -22.16 14.65
CA ALA A 113 1.17 -22.12 13.30
C ALA A 113 2.19 -21.72 12.22
N GLU A 114 3.12 -20.81 12.56
CA GLU A 114 4.19 -20.39 11.67
C GLU A 114 5.23 -21.50 11.49
N ARG A 115 5.55 -22.21 12.58
CA ARG A 115 6.43 -23.38 12.54
C ARG A 115 5.87 -24.50 11.66
N LEU A 116 4.58 -24.81 11.78
CA LEU A 116 3.91 -25.82 10.94
C LEU A 116 4.00 -25.46 9.45
N PHE A 117 3.77 -24.20 9.11
CA PHE A 117 3.91 -23.71 7.74
C PHE A 117 5.34 -23.88 7.22
N TYR A 118 6.36 -23.51 8.00
CA TYR A 118 7.76 -23.70 7.60
C TYR A 118 8.14 -25.17 7.48
N ASP A 119 7.66 -26.03 8.37
CA ASP A 119 7.84 -27.48 8.25
C ASP A 119 7.19 -28.01 6.96
N PHE A 120 6.00 -27.53 6.59
CA PHE A 120 5.35 -27.86 5.32
C PHE A 120 6.20 -27.42 4.12
N CYS A 121 6.67 -26.17 4.10
CA CYS A 121 7.50 -25.66 2.99
C CYS A 121 8.84 -26.40 2.89
N ARG A 122 9.46 -26.79 4.01
CA ARG A 122 10.66 -27.64 4.03
C ARG A 122 10.38 -29.04 3.49
N GLN A 123 9.32 -29.67 4.01
CA GLN A 123 8.95 -31.04 3.62
C GLN A 123 8.69 -31.16 2.12
N TYR A 124 8.09 -30.12 1.53
CA TYR A 124 7.70 -30.11 0.12
C TYR A 124 8.54 -29.16 -0.73
N GLU A 125 9.76 -28.87 -0.29
CA GLU A 125 10.68 -27.93 -0.95
C GLU A 125 10.96 -28.29 -2.40
N SER A 126 11.22 -29.56 -2.73
CA SER A 126 11.52 -29.94 -4.11
C SER A 126 10.34 -29.71 -5.05
N PHE A 127 9.11 -29.77 -4.52
CA PHE A 127 7.89 -29.52 -5.29
C PHE A 127 7.59 -28.02 -5.38
N LEU A 128 7.54 -27.30 -4.26
CA LEU A 128 7.19 -25.87 -4.24
C LEU A 128 8.32 -25.00 -4.81
N GLY A 129 9.57 -25.38 -4.53
CA GLY A 129 10.77 -24.69 -4.98
C GLY A 129 10.92 -24.67 -6.49
N LYS A 130 10.41 -25.66 -7.24
CA LYS A 130 10.46 -25.64 -8.71
C LYS A 130 9.63 -24.50 -9.30
N HIS A 131 8.57 -24.08 -8.62
CA HIS A 131 7.72 -22.97 -9.05
C HIS A 131 8.42 -21.62 -8.78
N LEU A 132 9.34 -21.58 -7.82
CA LEU A 132 10.06 -20.38 -7.39
C LEU A 132 11.51 -20.29 -7.91
N SER A 133 12.09 -21.37 -8.43
CA SER A 133 13.53 -21.47 -8.72
C SER A 133 14.07 -20.38 -9.66
N ASN A 134 13.20 -19.82 -10.52
CA ASN A 134 13.51 -18.71 -11.42
C ASN A 134 12.58 -17.50 -11.25
N ARG A 135 11.64 -17.55 -10.29
CA ARG A 135 10.60 -16.55 -10.09
C ARG A 135 10.60 -16.07 -8.66
N TYR A 136 10.58 -14.76 -8.47
CA TYR A 136 10.59 -14.19 -7.13
C TYR A 136 9.26 -14.44 -6.38
N ASN A 137 8.17 -14.70 -7.12
CA ASN A 137 6.81 -14.86 -6.63
C ASN A 137 6.11 -16.07 -7.31
N LEU A 138 5.09 -16.64 -6.65
CA LEU A 138 4.22 -17.68 -7.21
C LEU A 138 3.26 -17.14 -8.29
N PHE A 139 2.65 -18.03 -9.08
CA PHE A 139 1.54 -17.70 -9.97
C PHE A 139 0.24 -18.44 -9.58
N PRO A 140 -0.87 -17.72 -9.29
CA PRO A 140 -0.94 -16.29 -8.97
C PRO A 140 -0.12 -15.95 -7.72
N SER A 141 -0.03 -14.66 -7.38
CA SER A 141 0.78 -14.21 -6.23
C SER A 141 0.42 -14.93 -4.92
N ASP A 142 1.37 -14.97 -3.98
CA ASP A 142 1.17 -15.58 -2.66
C ASP A 142 -0.08 -15.03 -1.95
N GLU A 143 -0.28 -13.72 -2.02
CA GLU A 143 -1.44 -13.03 -1.43
C GLU A 143 -2.75 -13.45 -2.09
N TRP A 144 -2.77 -13.66 -3.41
CA TRP A 144 -3.96 -14.15 -4.10
C TRP A 144 -4.37 -15.52 -3.55
N TRP A 145 -3.40 -16.42 -3.34
CA TRP A 145 -3.67 -17.72 -2.74
C TRP A 145 -4.17 -17.60 -1.29
N GLU A 146 -3.58 -16.73 -0.47
CA GLU A 146 -4.08 -16.45 0.87
C GLU A 146 -5.54 -16.00 0.84
N ILE A 147 -5.87 -14.96 0.06
CA ILE A 147 -7.22 -14.40 -0.03
C ILE A 147 -8.20 -15.50 -0.45
N PHE A 148 -7.86 -16.26 -1.49
CA PHE A 148 -8.70 -17.33 -2.00
C PHE A 148 -8.99 -18.38 -0.93
N PHE A 149 -7.97 -18.91 -0.24
CA PHE A 149 -8.18 -19.97 0.74
C PHE A 149 -8.82 -19.47 2.04
N LYS A 150 -8.58 -18.21 2.41
CA LYS A 150 -9.13 -17.58 3.62
C LYS A 150 -10.59 -17.19 3.47
N THR A 151 -10.98 -16.69 2.30
CA THR A 151 -12.31 -16.08 2.07
C THR A 151 -13.18 -16.85 1.08
N GLY A 152 -12.58 -17.69 0.24
CA GLY A 152 -13.25 -18.33 -0.90
C GLY A 152 -13.51 -17.38 -2.08
N VAL A 153 -13.06 -16.12 -2.01
CA VAL A 153 -13.24 -15.12 -3.07
C VAL A 153 -12.14 -15.27 -4.12
N VAL A 154 -12.54 -15.22 -5.39
CA VAL A 154 -11.62 -15.13 -6.53
C VAL A 154 -11.40 -13.65 -6.83
N ASP A 155 -10.26 -13.11 -6.38
CA ASP A 155 -9.89 -11.72 -6.63
C ASP A 155 -9.43 -11.57 -8.09
N GLN A 156 -10.30 -11.00 -8.94
CA GLN A 156 -10.03 -10.84 -10.37
C GLN A 156 -8.97 -9.76 -10.65
N GLU A 157 -8.88 -8.72 -9.81
CA GLU A 157 -7.93 -7.64 -10.05
C GLU A 157 -6.51 -8.10 -9.71
N LYS A 158 -6.31 -8.76 -8.57
CA LYS A 158 -5.01 -9.39 -8.25
C LYS A 158 -4.63 -10.49 -9.23
N LEU A 159 -5.61 -11.22 -9.76
CA LEU A 159 -5.36 -12.21 -10.80
C LEU A 159 -4.89 -11.55 -12.10
N LYS A 160 -5.52 -10.46 -12.54
CA LYS A 160 -5.07 -9.67 -13.70
C LYS A 160 -3.65 -9.15 -13.50
N THR A 161 -3.33 -8.62 -12.32
CA THR A 161 -1.97 -8.18 -11.98
C THR A 161 -0.97 -9.34 -12.04
N SER A 162 -1.31 -10.48 -11.44
CA SER A 162 -0.48 -11.69 -11.50
C SER A 162 -0.24 -12.16 -12.94
N ILE A 163 -1.24 -12.07 -13.82
CA ILE A 163 -1.11 -12.42 -15.25
C ILE A 163 -0.18 -11.42 -15.95
N ARG A 164 -0.40 -10.11 -15.76
CA ARG A 164 0.39 -9.04 -16.38
C ARG A 164 1.89 -9.18 -16.08
N TYR A 165 2.23 -9.56 -14.86
CA TYR A 165 3.62 -9.66 -14.42
C TYR A 165 4.17 -11.09 -14.47
N SER A 166 3.39 -12.06 -14.92
CA SER A 166 3.86 -13.44 -14.97
C SER A 166 4.77 -13.69 -16.17
N PRO A 167 5.88 -14.43 -15.97
CA PRO A 167 6.75 -14.87 -17.07
C PRO A 167 6.04 -15.61 -18.20
N TYR A 168 4.88 -16.23 -17.93
CA TYR A 168 4.13 -17.03 -18.89
C TYR A 168 3.52 -16.22 -20.04
N PHE A 169 3.22 -14.95 -19.81
CA PHE A 169 2.48 -14.09 -20.74
C PHE A 169 3.35 -13.00 -21.37
N ARG A 170 4.67 -13.20 -21.34
CA ARG A 170 5.61 -12.30 -22.01
C ARG A 170 5.54 -12.44 -23.51
N ASP A 171 5.65 -11.29 -24.16
CA ASP A 171 5.66 -11.14 -25.61
C ASP A 171 6.59 -9.99 -26.03
N GLU A 172 6.59 -9.69 -27.33
CA GLU A 172 7.35 -8.58 -27.91
C GLU A 172 6.97 -7.22 -27.31
N ASN A 173 5.70 -7.03 -26.95
CA ASN A 173 5.15 -5.79 -26.39
C ASN A 173 5.45 -5.60 -24.90
N THR A 174 5.97 -6.62 -24.22
CA THR A 174 6.30 -6.54 -22.81
C THR A 174 7.36 -5.43 -22.57
N PRO A 175 7.11 -4.48 -21.65
CA PRO A 175 8.03 -3.36 -21.40
C PRO A 175 9.43 -3.82 -20.99
N ALA A 176 10.45 -3.04 -21.39
CA ALA A 176 11.86 -3.36 -21.12
C ALA A 176 12.13 -3.50 -19.62
N TRP A 177 11.56 -2.64 -18.78
CA TRP A 177 11.70 -2.73 -17.32
C TRP A 177 11.22 -4.07 -16.75
N LEU A 178 10.12 -4.61 -17.27
CA LEU A 178 9.53 -5.85 -16.79
C LEU A 178 10.32 -7.07 -17.29
N LYS A 179 10.81 -7.01 -18.54
CA LYS A 179 11.77 -8.00 -19.06
C LYS A 179 13.04 -8.02 -18.20
N LEU A 180 13.59 -6.84 -17.87
CA LEU A 180 14.78 -6.69 -17.02
C LEU A 180 14.53 -7.18 -15.60
N TYR A 181 13.35 -6.87 -15.04
CA TYR A 181 12.93 -7.43 -13.75
C TYR A 181 12.95 -8.96 -13.76
N GLN A 182 12.84 -9.63 -14.91
CA GLN A 182 12.89 -11.09 -15.01
C GLN A 182 14.20 -11.61 -15.63
N TYR A 183 15.30 -10.87 -15.46
CA TYR A 183 16.61 -11.14 -16.11
C TYR A 183 17.11 -12.59 -16.01
N LYS A 184 16.78 -13.34 -14.96
CA LYS A 184 17.18 -14.76 -14.78
C LYS A 184 16.63 -15.71 -15.84
N THR A 185 15.73 -15.24 -16.69
CA THR A 185 15.10 -16.05 -17.75
C THR A 185 15.57 -15.63 -19.15
N LEU A 186 16.49 -14.67 -19.24
CA LEU A 186 17.02 -14.15 -20.50
C LEU A 186 18.32 -14.88 -20.87
N THR A 187 18.58 -15.02 -22.16
CA THR A 187 19.94 -15.33 -22.65
C THR A 187 20.85 -14.11 -22.52
N ASP A 188 22.17 -14.29 -22.66
CA ASP A 188 23.13 -13.18 -22.56
C ASP A 188 22.85 -12.06 -23.58
N ASP A 189 22.52 -12.43 -24.83
CA ASP A 189 22.18 -11.46 -25.89
C ASP A 189 20.90 -10.68 -25.55
N GLN A 190 19.85 -11.40 -25.11
CA GLN A 190 18.59 -10.79 -24.69
C GLN A 190 18.78 -9.89 -23.47
N PHE A 191 19.60 -10.32 -22.51
CA PHE A 191 19.92 -9.56 -21.31
C PHE A 191 20.59 -8.24 -21.66
N ASN A 192 21.61 -8.26 -22.51
CA ASN A 192 22.34 -7.05 -22.91
C ASN A 192 21.43 -6.04 -23.63
N GLU A 193 20.56 -6.50 -24.54
CA GLU A 193 19.59 -5.66 -25.23
C GLU A 193 18.58 -5.04 -24.25
N VAL A 194 17.96 -5.87 -23.41
CA VAL A 194 16.94 -5.45 -22.43
C VAL A 194 17.52 -4.51 -21.38
N LEU A 195 18.73 -4.80 -20.88
CA LEU A 195 19.45 -3.94 -19.94
C LEU A 195 19.74 -2.58 -20.56
N SER A 196 20.23 -2.54 -21.80
CA SER A 196 20.53 -1.29 -22.49
C SER A 196 19.29 -0.41 -22.64
N GLU A 197 18.17 -0.97 -23.08
CA GLU A 197 16.93 -0.22 -23.27
C GLU A 197 16.32 0.24 -21.93
N ALA A 198 16.19 -0.66 -20.95
CA ALA A 198 15.63 -0.29 -19.65
C ALA A 198 16.49 0.74 -18.91
N LYS A 199 17.82 0.61 -18.97
CA LYS A 199 18.74 1.60 -18.39
C LYS A 199 18.63 2.93 -19.11
N LYS A 200 18.56 2.95 -20.45
CA LYS A 200 18.35 4.19 -21.21
C LYS A 200 17.04 4.89 -20.81
N GLN A 201 15.94 4.14 -20.69
CA GLN A 201 14.66 4.70 -20.25
C GLN A 201 14.76 5.30 -18.84
N PHE A 202 15.47 4.63 -17.93
CA PHE A 202 15.71 5.11 -16.57
C PHE A 202 16.61 6.36 -16.54
N ASP A 203 17.74 6.34 -17.26
CA ASP A 203 18.70 7.45 -17.34
C ASP A 203 18.11 8.69 -18.04
N GLN A 204 17.06 8.53 -18.84
CA GLN A 204 16.40 9.62 -19.60
C GLN A 204 15.05 10.04 -19.00
N ASP A 205 14.70 9.57 -17.81
CA ASP A 205 13.42 9.85 -17.13
C ASP A 205 12.18 9.51 -18.00
N GLN A 206 12.25 8.43 -18.80
CA GLN A 206 11.19 8.00 -19.72
C GLN A 206 10.20 7.00 -19.11
N LEU A 207 10.45 6.51 -17.90
CA LEU A 207 9.52 5.64 -17.16
C LEU A 207 8.36 6.48 -16.64
N VAL A 208 7.14 6.15 -17.07
CA VAL A 208 5.95 6.97 -16.81
C VAL A 208 5.45 6.77 -15.39
N GLU A 209 5.45 5.51 -14.94
CA GLU A 209 4.97 5.13 -13.63
C GLU A 209 6.15 5.02 -12.66
N PRO A 210 6.11 5.69 -11.49
CA PRO A 210 7.18 5.60 -10.50
C PRO A 210 7.49 4.19 -10.01
N GLU A 211 6.49 3.30 -10.07
CA GLU A 211 6.63 1.89 -9.74
C GLU A 211 7.68 1.21 -10.63
N GLU A 212 7.64 1.53 -11.92
CA GLU A 212 8.58 1.00 -12.92
C GLU A 212 9.98 1.49 -12.61
N ALA A 213 10.13 2.77 -12.28
CA ALA A 213 11.42 3.37 -11.91
C ALA A 213 12.01 2.72 -10.65
N ILE A 214 11.20 2.43 -9.63
CA ILE A 214 11.66 1.72 -8.43
C ILE A 214 12.10 0.29 -8.73
N HIS A 215 11.35 -0.43 -9.57
CA HIS A 215 11.73 -1.79 -9.96
C HIS A 215 13.03 -1.79 -10.78
N VAL A 216 13.19 -0.87 -11.73
CA VAL A 216 14.45 -0.74 -12.50
C VAL A 216 15.61 -0.37 -11.58
N PHE A 217 15.44 0.63 -10.71
CA PHE A 217 16.45 1.04 -9.75
C PHE A 217 16.91 -0.14 -8.87
N GLY A 218 15.97 -0.88 -8.28
CA GLY A 218 16.26 -2.05 -7.47
C GLY A 218 16.97 -3.17 -8.24
N VAL A 219 16.55 -3.43 -9.48
CA VAL A 219 17.21 -4.40 -10.35
C VAL A 219 18.63 -3.96 -10.71
N LEU A 220 18.87 -2.69 -11.05
CA LEU A 220 20.20 -2.18 -11.38
C LEU A 220 21.16 -2.30 -10.20
N LEU A 221 20.74 -1.92 -8.99
CA LEU A 221 21.55 -2.13 -7.78
C LEU A 221 21.88 -3.61 -7.59
N LYS A 222 20.90 -4.50 -7.81
CA LYS A 222 21.13 -5.94 -7.69
C LYS A 222 22.13 -6.45 -8.73
N LEU A 223 22.00 -6.03 -9.97
CA LEU A 223 22.92 -6.41 -11.06
C LEU A 223 24.34 -5.87 -10.80
N GLY A 224 24.47 -4.66 -10.28
CA GLY A 224 25.75 -4.10 -9.83
C GLY A 224 26.40 -4.95 -8.73
N SER A 225 25.63 -5.39 -7.74
CA SER A 225 26.13 -6.30 -6.69
C SER A 225 26.60 -7.67 -7.21
N LEU A 226 26.14 -8.06 -8.41
CA LEU A 226 26.52 -9.30 -9.09
C LEU A 226 27.65 -9.10 -10.09
N GLY A 227 28.15 -7.87 -10.28
CA GLY A 227 29.17 -7.54 -11.28
C GLY A 227 28.67 -7.60 -12.73
N LEU A 228 27.35 -7.49 -12.94
CA LEU A 228 26.73 -7.46 -14.27
C LEU A 228 26.52 -6.04 -14.80
N VAL A 229 26.74 -5.03 -13.94
CA VAL A 229 26.67 -3.60 -14.26
C VAL A 229 27.84 -2.93 -13.55
N ASP A 230 28.68 -2.19 -14.29
CA ASP A 230 29.86 -1.51 -13.74
C ASP A 230 29.54 -0.15 -13.09
N GLU A 231 28.28 0.29 -13.17
CA GLU A 231 27.85 1.55 -12.59
C GLU A 231 27.89 1.51 -11.04
N PRO A 232 28.54 2.49 -10.38
CA PRO A 232 28.53 2.56 -8.93
C PRO A 232 27.11 2.75 -8.36
N PRO A 233 26.73 2.09 -7.26
CA PRO A 233 25.42 2.23 -6.63
C PRO A 233 24.98 3.68 -6.39
N ARG A 234 25.92 4.54 -5.97
CA ARG A 234 25.67 5.99 -5.77
C ARG A 234 25.26 6.72 -7.05
N THR A 235 25.76 6.31 -8.22
CA THR A 235 25.38 6.91 -9.50
C THR A 235 23.93 6.55 -9.84
N THR A 236 23.55 5.29 -9.62
CA THR A 236 22.18 4.81 -9.80
C THR A 236 21.22 5.49 -8.80
N GLU A 237 21.65 5.70 -7.55
CA GLU A 237 20.91 6.46 -6.53
C GLU A 237 20.67 7.91 -6.97
N ASN A 238 21.71 8.61 -7.43
CA ASN A 238 21.58 9.98 -7.92
C ASN A 238 20.63 10.09 -9.13
N THR A 239 20.65 9.08 -10.00
CA THR A 239 19.73 8.99 -11.14
C THR A 239 18.28 8.87 -10.65
N MET A 240 18.03 8.01 -9.65
CA MET A 240 16.70 7.86 -9.05
C MET A 240 16.23 9.14 -8.34
N LYS A 241 17.12 9.82 -7.60
CA LYS A 241 16.78 11.11 -6.96
C LYS A 241 16.37 12.16 -7.99
N ARG A 242 17.11 12.27 -9.09
CA ARG A 242 16.76 13.15 -10.20
C ARG A 242 15.41 12.81 -10.83
N TYR A 243 15.14 11.52 -11.05
CA TYR A 243 13.85 11.06 -11.55
C TYR A 243 12.70 11.49 -10.61
N ILE A 244 12.87 11.26 -9.30
CA ILE A 244 11.89 11.65 -8.26
C ILE A 244 11.64 13.16 -8.29
N ASP A 245 12.69 13.97 -8.34
CA ASP A 245 12.57 15.43 -8.41
C ASP A 245 11.87 15.91 -9.69
N SER A 246 12.18 15.27 -10.83
CA SER A 246 11.51 15.55 -12.11
C SER A 246 10.03 15.21 -12.07
N PHE A 247 9.70 14.04 -11.50
CA PHE A 247 8.32 13.60 -11.31
C PHE A 247 7.53 14.54 -10.41
N ARG A 248 8.13 14.98 -9.29
CA ARG A 248 7.51 15.96 -8.37
C ARG A 248 7.26 17.31 -9.02
N LYS A 249 8.19 17.81 -9.85
CA LYS A 249 8.01 19.06 -10.62
C LYS A 249 6.83 19.01 -11.59
N SER A 250 6.37 17.82 -11.98
CA SER A 250 5.16 17.66 -12.79
C SER A 250 3.85 17.79 -12.00
N GLY A 251 3.92 18.06 -10.69
CA GLY A 251 2.76 18.19 -9.80
C GLY A 251 2.17 16.87 -9.31
N LYS A 252 2.92 15.76 -9.45
CA LYS A 252 2.51 14.43 -9.01
C LYS A 252 3.24 14.06 -7.71
N PHE A 253 2.55 13.32 -6.83
CA PHE A 253 3.10 12.83 -5.56
C PHE A 253 3.38 11.33 -5.60
N LEU A 254 4.33 10.88 -4.78
CA LEU A 254 4.71 9.46 -4.66
C LEU A 254 4.03 8.83 -3.45
N ASP A 255 2.73 8.55 -3.52
CA ASP A 255 1.90 8.16 -2.36
C ASP A 255 2.21 6.76 -1.77
N PHE A 256 3.08 5.98 -2.40
CA PHE A 256 3.31 4.59 -2.00
C PHE A 256 4.41 4.39 -0.93
N SER A 257 5.08 5.44 -0.46
CA SER A 257 6.19 5.29 0.51
C SER A 257 5.75 4.61 1.82
N ASN A 258 4.52 4.90 2.27
CA ASN A 258 3.97 4.31 3.48
C ASN A 258 3.69 2.81 3.31
N SER A 259 3.13 2.38 2.17
CA SER A 259 2.92 0.97 1.88
C SER A 259 4.24 0.20 1.79
N LEU A 260 5.29 0.80 1.22
CA LEU A 260 6.61 0.18 1.14
C LEU A 260 7.24 -0.06 2.52
N ILE A 261 7.13 0.92 3.42
CA ILE A 261 7.65 0.81 4.79
C ILE A 261 6.84 -0.22 5.58
N GLN A 262 5.51 -0.21 5.47
CA GLN A 262 4.64 -1.17 6.15
C GLN A 262 4.93 -2.62 5.71
N ASN A 263 5.22 -2.80 4.43
CA ASN A 263 5.62 -4.10 3.87
C ASN A 263 7.11 -4.40 4.04
N ASN A 264 7.84 -3.63 4.86
CA ASN A 264 9.27 -3.81 5.11
C ASN A 264 10.11 -3.96 3.83
N PHE A 265 9.73 -3.21 2.79
CA PHE A 265 10.38 -3.20 1.47
C PHE A 265 10.42 -4.57 0.78
N SER A 266 9.49 -5.47 1.11
CA SER A 266 9.43 -6.81 0.50
C SER A 266 8.82 -6.78 -0.91
N GLU A 267 7.78 -5.98 -1.10
CA GLU A 267 6.90 -6.05 -2.27
C GLU A 267 6.21 -4.71 -2.58
N TYR A 268 5.98 -4.48 -3.87
CA TYR A 268 5.17 -3.41 -4.39
C TYR A 268 4.48 -3.82 -5.68
N SER A 269 3.17 -3.57 -5.78
CA SER A 269 2.33 -3.96 -6.93
C SER A 269 2.44 -5.46 -7.29
N ASP A 270 2.34 -6.32 -6.26
CA ASP A 270 2.47 -7.79 -6.37
C ASP A 270 3.83 -8.28 -6.93
N LEU A 271 4.85 -7.41 -6.91
CA LEU A 271 6.22 -7.69 -7.34
C LEU A 271 7.21 -7.44 -6.20
N ALA A 272 8.04 -8.45 -5.92
CA ALA A 272 9.10 -8.31 -4.93
C ALA A 272 10.09 -7.20 -5.31
N LEU A 273 10.49 -6.36 -4.37
CA LEU A 273 11.47 -5.31 -4.60
C LEU A 273 12.89 -5.88 -4.57
N LYS A 274 13.54 -5.96 -5.73
CA LYS A 274 14.92 -6.45 -5.81
C LYS A 274 15.90 -5.40 -5.30
N GLY A 275 16.97 -5.84 -4.64
CA GLY A 275 17.99 -4.92 -4.15
C GLY A 275 17.55 -4.13 -2.91
N SER A 276 16.41 -4.43 -2.30
CA SER A 276 15.93 -3.77 -1.07
C SER A 276 16.84 -4.01 0.15
N GLU A 277 17.72 -5.00 0.06
CA GLU A 277 18.79 -5.25 1.01
C GLU A 277 19.97 -4.26 0.92
N ILE A 278 20.08 -3.52 -0.18
CA ILE A 278 21.20 -2.61 -0.48
C ILE A 278 20.93 -1.23 0.15
N GLU A 279 21.97 -0.60 0.70
CA GLU A 279 21.85 0.65 1.48
C GLU A 279 21.24 1.79 0.66
N GLU A 280 21.69 1.95 -0.59
CA GLU A 280 21.20 2.96 -1.53
C GLU A 280 19.71 2.80 -1.80
N PHE A 281 19.16 1.57 -1.76
CA PHE A 281 17.73 1.36 -1.91
C PHE A 281 16.94 2.00 -0.77
N ARG A 282 17.40 1.77 0.47
CA ARG A 282 16.77 2.34 1.67
C ARG A 282 16.91 3.86 1.70
N SER A 283 18.05 4.38 1.25
CA SER A 283 18.29 5.83 1.09
C SER A 283 17.24 6.47 0.17
N ILE A 284 16.91 5.84 -0.96
CA ILE A 284 15.86 6.33 -1.86
C ILE A 284 14.49 6.33 -1.21
N ILE A 285 14.11 5.27 -0.48
CA ILE A 285 12.80 5.26 0.18
C ILE A 285 12.71 6.37 1.24
N GLN A 286 13.76 6.57 2.04
CA GLN A 286 13.82 7.67 3.00
C GLN A 286 13.71 9.03 2.31
N TYR A 287 14.39 9.19 1.17
CA TYR A 287 14.30 10.41 0.36
C TYR A 287 12.88 10.66 -0.17
N ILE A 288 12.16 9.63 -0.63
CA ILE A 288 10.75 9.75 -1.04
C ILE A 288 9.88 10.19 0.14
N VAL A 289 10.07 9.61 1.34
CA VAL A 289 9.34 10.02 2.54
C VAL A 289 9.56 11.49 2.88
N GLU A 290 10.80 11.96 2.81
CA GLU A 290 11.15 13.35 3.08
C GLU A 290 10.54 14.30 2.03
N CYS A 291 10.60 13.91 0.76
CA CYS A 291 9.94 14.63 -0.34
C CYS A 291 8.44 14.76 -0.08
N ASN A 292 7.76 13.65 0.23
CA ASN A 292 6.32 13.64 0.50
C ASN A 292 5.95 14.52 1.71
N LYS A 293 6.76 14.51 2.78
CA LYS A 293 6.55 15.41 3.93
C LYS A 293 6.68 16.87 3.54
N SER A 294 7.70 17.23 2.78
CA SER A 294 7.91 18.59 2.29
C SER A 294 6.76 19.03 1.39
N ASP A 295 6.33 18.17 0.47
CA ASP A 295 5.26 18.41 -0.46
C ASP A 295 3.91 18.58 0.25
N GLN A 296 3.64 17.73 1.24
CA GLN A 296 2.47 17.85 2.10
C GLN A 296 2.49 19.17 2.89
N GLN A 297 3.65 19.60 3.40
CA GLN A 297 3.78 20.86 4.12
C GLN A 297 3.49 22.07 3.21
N ILE A 298 4.02 22.08 1.99
CA ILE A 298 3.75 23.14 1.00
C ILE A 298 2.25 23.17 0.66
N PHE A 299 1.67 22.01 0.33
CA PHE A 299 0.25 21.89 0.02
C PHE A 299 -0.63 22.36 1.19
N MET A 300 -0.34 21.95 2.42
CA MET A 300 -1.09 22.38 3.61
C MET A 300 -0.94 23.88 3.86
N SER A 301 0.23 24.47 3.59
CA SER A 301 0.45 25.92 3.68
C SER A 301 -0.39 26.70 2.67
N GLU A 302 -0.48 26.23 1.43
CA GLU A 302 -1.35 26.83 0.40
C GLU A 302 -2.83 26.71 0.78
N GLN A 303 -3.26 25.53 1.21
CA GLN A 303 -4.63 25.29 1.66
C GLN A 303 -4.99 26.11 2.91
N ALA A 304 -4.04 26.32 3.83
CA ALA A 304 -4.23 27.17 4.99
C ALA A 304 -4.41 28.65 4.60
N HIS A 305 -3.66 29.12 3.59
CA HIS A 305 -3.86 30.44 3.03
C HIS A 305 -5.25 30.59 2.40
N GLU A 306 -5.67 29.62 1.57
CA GLU A 306 -7.01 29.61 0.98
C GLU A 306 -8.12 29.58 2.05
N LEU A 307 -7.96 28.73 3.07
CA LEU A 307 -8.88 28.65 4.20
C LEU A 307 -9.02 29.99 4.94
N LEU A 308 -7.92 30.72 5.13
CA LEU A 308 -7.96 32.07 5.71
C LEU A 308 -8.72 33.05 4.80
N GLN A 309 -8.53 32.97 3.48
CA GLN A 309 -9.31 33.80 2.54
C GLN A 309 -10.80 33.43 2.56
N THR A 310 -11.13 32.15 2.69
CA THR A 310 -12.52 31.68 2.87
C THR A 310 -13.11 32.25 4.16
N MET A 311 -12.38 32.25 5.28
CA MET A 311 -12.84 32.87 6.53
C MET A 311 -13.22 34.35 6.35
N LYS A 312 -12.43 35.11 5.58
CA LYS A 312 -12.70 36.53 5.28
C LYS A 312 -13.95 36.73 4.42
N LYS A 313 -14.27 35.79 3.54
CA LYS A 313 -15.42 35.86 2.63
C LYS A 313 -16.72 35.30 3.24
N SER A 314 -16.62 34.15 3.90
CA SER A 314 -17.74 33.39 4.44
C SER A 314 -17.31 32.56 5.66
N VAL A 315 -17.72 32.99 6.85
CA VAL A 315 -17.48 32.22 8.09
C VAL A 315 -18.22 30.88 8.12
N VAL A 316 -19.33 30.76 7.36
CA VAL A 316 -20.09 29.51 7.23
C VAL A 316 -19.30 28.49 6.41
N GLU A 317 -18.70 28.91 5.30
CA GLU A 317 -17.84 28.04 4.50
C GLU A 317 -16.60 27.63 5.29
N PHE A 318 -15.92 28.57 5.95
CA PHE A 318 -14.79 28.27 6.82
C PHE A 318 -15.15 27.21 7.88
N HIS A 319 -16.29 27.39 8.57
CA HIS A 319 -16.80 26.43 9.55
C HIS A 319 -16.99 25.04 8.93
N SER A 320 -17.57 24.95 7.72
CA SER A 320 -17.78 23.69 7.01
C SER A 320 -16.48 22.99 6.56
N TYR A 321 -15.39 23.74 6.38
CA TYR A 321 -14.10 23.17 6.00
C TYR A 321 -13.34 22.56 7.17
N ILE A 322 -13.50 23.11 8.37
CA ILE A 322 -12.72 22.67 9.55
C ILE A 322 -13.53 21.80 10.52
N ARG A 323 -14.86 21.80 10.45
CA ARG A 323 -15.70 21.08 11.41
C ARG A 323 -16.79 20.25 10.73
N SER A 324 -16.83 18.96 11.05
CA SER A 324 -17.90 18.05 10.67
C SER A 324 -19.17 18.30 11.51
N PHE A 325 -20.34 18.18 10.90
CA PHE A 325 -21.63 18.37 11.57
C PHE A 325 -22.76 17.60 10.87
N ILE A 326 -23.90 17.45 11.55
CA ILE A 326 -25.12 16.88 10.96
C ILE A 326 -25.98 18.02 10.44
N THR A 327 -26.40 17.95 9.18
CA THR A 327 -27.28 18.95 8.56
C THR A 327 -28.71 18.83 9.09
N GLN A 328 -29.54 19.83 8.81
CA GLN A 328 -30.97 19.81 9.19
C GLN A 328 -31.73 18.64 8.53
N GLU A 329 -31.24 18.14 7.39
CA GLU A 329 -31.76 16.99 6.65
C GLU A 329 -31.20 15.65 7.17
N ASN A 330 -30.52 15.67 8.32
CA ASN A 330 -29.93 14.50 8.96
C ASN A 330 -28.81 13.83 8.14
N HIS A 331 -28.14 14.59 7.28
CA HIS A 331 -26.95 14.14 6.55
C HIS A 331 -25.67 14.48 7.33
N TYR A 332 -24.73 13.54 7.37
CA TYR A 332 -23.44 13.75 7.99
C TYR A 332 -22.48 14.45 7.02
N HIS A 333 -22.13 15.70 7.32
CA HIS A 333 -21.10 16.45 6.59
C HIS A 333 -19.74 16.17 7.20
N VAL A 334 -18.80 15.69 6.38
CA VAL A 334 -17.40 15.48 6.77
C VAL A 334 -16.59 16.66 6.30
N ALA A 335 -16.02 17.42 7.24
CA ALA A 335 -15.15 18.53 6.91
C ALA A 335 -13.80 18.06 6.38
N THR A 336 -13.30 18.75 5.35
CA THR A 336 -12.05 18.46 4.64
C THR A 336 -10.82 18.44 5.56
N TYR A 337 -10.83 19.27 6.60
CA TYR A 337 -9.72 19.47 7.54
C TYR A 337 -10.06 19.10 8.98
N HIS A 338 -11.09 18.28 9.20
CA HIS A 338 -11.53 17.94 10.56
C HIS A 338 -10.45 17.25 11.40
N ASP A 339 -9.53 16.52 10.77
CA ASP A 339 -8.49 15.68 11.36
C ASP A 339 -7.06 16.08 10.94
N LYS A 340 -6.89 17.16 10.17
CA LYS A 340 -5.57 17.63 9.67
C LYS A 340 -5.18 18.92 10.38
N PRO A 341 -3.99 19.10 10.95
CA PRO A 341 -3.61 20.27 11.76
C PRO A 341 -3.41 21.58 10.95
N ILE A 342 -4.29 21.88 9.99
CA ILE A 342 -4.16 22.97 9.00
C ILE A 342 -3.98 24.36 9.60
N LEU A 343 -4.52 24.63 10.80
CA LEU A 343 -4.45 25.98 11.38
C LEU A 343 -3.03 26.36 11.77
N ASN A 344 -2.15 25.39 12.07
CA ASN A 344 -0.76 25.68 12.45
C ASN A 344 0.06 26.31 11.30
N PHE A 345 -0.40 26.15 10.06
CA PHE A 345 0.22 26.74 8.86
C PHE A 345 -0.24 28.18 8.60
N ILE A 346 -1.25 28.68 9.31
CA ILE A 346 -1.68 30.08 9.21
C ILE A 346 -0.77 30.95 10.07
N PRO A 347 -0.12 32.00 9.55
CA PRO A 347 0.60 32.94 10.40
C PRO A 347 -0.33 33.56 11.45
N VAL A 348 0.08 33.52 12.73
CA VAL A 348 -0.77 33.98 13.85
C VAL A 348 -1.27 35.40 13.61
N GLN A 349 -0.41 36.31 13.15
CA GLN A 349 -0.80 37.70 12.92
C GLN A 349 -1.85 37.82 11.80
N ASP A 350 -1.70 37.09 10.70
CA ASP A 350 -2.65 37.10 9.59
C ASP A 350 -4.03 36.60 10.01
N PHE A 351 -4.07 35.57 10.89
CA PHE A 351 -5.30 35.10 11.49
C PHE A 351 -5.93 36.18 12.38
N ILE A 352 -5.15 36.81 13.26
CA ILE A 352 -5.64 37.85 14.18
C ILE A 352 -6.21 39.03 13.40
N ASP A 353 -5.50 39.52 12.38
CA ASP A 353 -5.95 40.65 11.56
C ASP A 353 -7.25 40.31 10.83
N ALA A 354 -7.34 39.10 10.25
CA ALA A 354 -8.55 38.63 9.59
C ALA A 354 -9.72 38.47 10.57
N PHE A 355 -9.47 37.89 11.74
CA PHE A 355 -10.47 37.65 12.77
C PHE A 355 -11.03 38.96 13.33
N LEU A 356 -10.16 39.94 13.64
CA LEU A 356 -10.56 41.23 14.19
C LEU A 356 -11.33 42.11 13.19
N ALA A 357 -11.20 41.83 11.88
CA ALA A 357 -11.97 42.48 10.83
C ALA A 357 -13.40 41.92 10.67
N LEU A 358 -13.70 40.76 11.27
CA LEU A 358 -15.04 40.18 11.27
C LEU A 358 -15.99 40.92 12.21
N GLN A 359 -17.30 40.78 11.96
CA GLN A 359 -18.33 41.19 12.90
C GLN A 359 -18.30 40.32 14.17
N PRO A 360 -18.75 40.82 15.34
CA PRO A 360 -18.63 40.08 16.60
C PRO A 360 -19.32 38.71 16.63
N ASP A 361 -20.46 38.56 15.98
CA ASP A 361 -21.17 37.30 15.83
C ASP A 361 -20.37 36.29 15.00
N HIS A 362 -19.77 36.75 13.90
CA HIS A 362 -18.88 35.95 13.06
C HIS A 362 -17.59 35.53 13.81
N GLN A 363 -17.06 36.37 14.69
CA GLN A 363 -15.92 36.02 15.56
C GLN A 363 -16.27 34.84 16.47
N LEU A 364 -17.45 34.85 17.09
CA LEU A 364 -17.91 33.74 17.93
C LEU A 364 -18.09 32.45 17.13
N VAL A 365 -18.61 32.52 15.90
CA VAL A 365 -18.72 31.35 15.00
C VAL A 365 -17.36 30.73 14.72
N VAL A 366 -16.34 31.54 14.43
CA VAL A 366 -14.97 31.05 14.18
C VAL A 366 -14.39 30.37 15.41
N ILE A 367 -14.44 31.02 16.59
CA ILE A 367 -13.94 30.42 17.84
C ILE A 367 -14.69 29.11 18.15
N HIS A 368 -16.01 29.09 17.99
CA HIS A 368 -16.81 27.90 18.23
C HIS A 368 -16.44 26.76 17.27
N ALA A 369 -16.19 27.05 16.00
CA ALA A 369 -15.76 26.06 15.02
C ALA A 369 -14.42 25.41 15.45
N ILE A 370 -13.45 26.24 15.84
CA ILE A 370 -12.12 25.77 16.28
C ILE A 370 -12.26 24.92 17.56
N VAL A 371 -13.01 25.39 18.56
CA VAL A 371 -13.24 24.64 19.80
C VAL A 371 -13.88 23.29 19.51
N LYS A 372 -15.01 23.27 18.79
CA LYS A 372 -15.78 22.03 18.53
C LYS A 372 -15.02 21.00 17.72
N ARG A 373 -14.15 21.43 16.82
CA ARG A 373 -13.26 20.55 16.08
C ARG A 373 -12.33 19.76 17.00
N HIS A 374 -11.82 20.39 18.06
CA HIS A 374 -10.92 19.76 19.03
C HIS A 374 -11.65 18.93 20.10
N GLU A 375 -12.98 19.03 20.21
CA GLU A 375 -13.77 18.23 21.15
C GLU A 375 -14.01 16.77 20.68
N LEU A 376 -13.80 16.46 19.40
CA LEU A 376 -14.08 15.12 18.86
C LEU A 376 -12.97 14.14 19.29
N ASP A 377 -13.34 13.05 19.98
CA ASP A 377 -12.46 12.03 20.61
C ASP A 377 -11.33 11.45 19.71
N ARG A 378 -11.43 11.57 18.38
CA ARG A 378 -10.38 11.16 17.44
C ARG A 378 -9.48 12.32 16.98
N GLY A 379 -10.00 13.54 16.88
CA GLY A 379 -9.27 14.71 16.38
C GLY A 379 -8.24 15.26 17.37
N ALA A 380 -8.41 15.06 18.67
CA ALA A 380 -7.50 15.62 19.67
C ALA A 380 -6.06 15.06 19.62
N GLN A 381 -5.83 13.86 19.06
CA GLN A 381 -4.48 13.33 18.85
C GLN A 381 -3.85 13.81 17.55
N ASP A 382 -4.61 13.87 16.46
CA ASP A 382 -4.12 14.26 15.14
C ASP A 382 -3.94 15.78 14.99
N LEU A 383 -4.60 16.58 15.85
CA LEU A 383 -4.53 18.05 15.86
C LEU A 383 -3.53 18.62 16.87
N LYS A 384 -2.72 17.79 17.55
CA LYS A 384 -1.76 18.25 18.57
C LYS A 384 -0.81 19.35 18.07
N ASP A 385 -0.45 19.30 16.79
CA ASP A 385 0.43 20.28 16.17
C ASP A 385 -0.21 21.69 16.08
N GLU A 386 -1.52 21.85 16.29
CA GLU A 386 -2.20 23.15 16.37
C GLU A 386 -2.13 23.78 17.77
N TYR A 387 -1.80 23.05 18.84
CA TYR A 387 -1.89 23.56 20.21
C TYR A 387 -0.95 24.74 20.47
N GLU A 388 0.28 24.69 19.98
CA GLU A 388 1.22 25.81 20.10
C GLU A 388 0.75 27.03 19.29
N TRP A 389 0.08 26.80 18.15
CA TRP A 389 -0.54 27.87 17.37
C TRP A 389 -1.73 28.51 18.12
N ILE A 390 -2.62 27.69 18.68
CA ILE A 390 -3.77 28.13 19.49
C ILE A 390 -3.32 28.98 20.68
N LYS A 391 -2.29 28.55 21.43
CA LYS A 391 -1.72 29.31 22.55
C LYS A 391 -1.26 30.70 22.12
N LYS A 392 -0.56 30.79 20.98
CA LYS A 392 -0.11 32.08 20.43
C LYS A 392 -1.29 32.96 20.01
N VAL A 393 -2.33 32.39 19.37
CA VAL A 393 -3.55 33.11 19.00
C VAL A 393 -4.25 33.68 20.24
N ILE A 394 -4.48 32.87 21.27
CA ILE A 394 -5.11 33.30 22.52
C ILE A 394 -4.33 34.46 23.16
N ASN A 395 -3.00 34.33 23.25
CA ASN A 395 -2.15 35.39 23.81
C ASN A 395 -2.22 36.68 22.99
N SER A 396 -2.19 36.60 21.66
CA SER A 396 -2.34 37.77 20.79
C SER A 396 -3.71 38.43 20.92
N LEU A 397 -4.79 37.64 21.01
CA LEU A 397 -6.14 38.17 21.24
C LEU A 397 -6.25 38.87 22.60
N LYS A 398 -5.62 38.35 23.66
CA LYS A 398 -5.59 39.00 24.98
C LYS A 398 -4.89 40.36 24.95
N LEU A 399 -3.78 40.47 24.23
CA LEU A 399 -3.08 41.75 24.06
C LEU A 399 -3.98 42.80 23.39
N GLU A 400 -4.65 42.41 22.31
CA GLU A 400 -5.59 43.31 21.62
C GLU A 400 -6.83 43.63 22.46
N MET A 401 -7.36 42.67 23.20
CA MET A 401 -8.45 42.87 24.16
C MET A 401 -8.09 43.92 25.20
N HIS A 402 -6.93 43.81 25.85
CA HIS A 402 -6.48 44.80 26.84
C HIS A 402 -6.34 46.19 26.24
N LYS A 403 -5.76 46.31 25.04
CA LYS A 403 -5.65 47.59 24.33
C LYS A 403 -7.02 48.22 24.06
N ARG A 404 -7.99 47.44 23.58
CA ARG A 404 -9.36 47.93 23.31
C ARG A 404 -10.12 48.32 24.57
N GLN A 405 -9.88 47.63 25.69
CA GLN A 405 -10.49 47.95 26.98
C GLN A 405 -9.91 49.24 27.57
N GLN A 406 -8.60 49.47 27.44
CA GLN A 406 -7.97 50.73 27.82
C GLN A 406 -8.52 51.91 27.01
N ASP A 407 -8.82 51.68 25.74
CA ASP A 407 -9.50 52.65 24.87
C ASP A 407 -11.03 52.76 25.13
N HIS A 408 -11.56 52.07 26.14
CA HIS A 408 -12.99 52.03 26.47
C HIS A 408 -13.92 51.59 25.32
N ARG A 409 -13.47 50.66 24.46
CA ARG A 409 -14.26 50.15 23.32
C ARG A 409 -15.09 48.92 23.69
N LEU A 410 -16.36 48.90 23.28
CA LEU A 410 -17.26 47.73 23.43
C LEU A 410 -16.65 46.43 22.88
N SER A 411 -15.92 46.53 21.75
CA SER A 411 -15.22 45.40 21.15
C SER A 411 -14.21 44.72 22.08
N GLY A 412 -13.68 45.42 23.09
CA GLY A 412 -12.80 44.82 24.10
C GLY A 412 -13.55 43.95 25.12
N ILE A 413 -14.83 44.23 25.38
CA ILE A 413 -15.69 43.39 26.23
C ILE A 413 -16.11 42.14 25.45
N LEU A 414 -16.58 42.31 24.22
CA LEU A 414 -17.00 41.19 23.35
C LEU A 414 -15.84 40.23 23.08
N LEU A 415 -14.63 40.75 22.87
CA LEU A 415 -13.45 39.92 22.68
C LEU A 415 -13.08 39.13 23.94
N ASN A 416 -13.28 39.69 25.13
CA ASN A 416 -13.07 38.99 26.39
C ASN A 416 -14.01 37.79 26.56
N GLU A 417 -15.27 37.92 26.16
CA GLU A 417 -16.24 36.81 26.17
C GLU A 417 -15.81 35.68 25.23
N ALA A 418 -15.39 36.02 24.01
CA ALA A 418 -14.90 35.06 23.03
C ALA A 418 -13.62 34.34 23.51
N ILE A 419 -12.65 35.07 24.06
CA ILE A 419 -11.42 34.49 24.64
C ILE A 419 -11.76 33.57 25.80
N SER A 420 -12.63 34.00 26.71
CA SER A 420 -13.03 33.21 27.88
C SER A 420 -13.64 31.86 27.47
N TYR A 421 -14.50 31.88 26.45
CA TYR A 421 -15.05 30.65 25.86
C TYR A 421 -13.97 29.79 25.21
N PHE A 422 -13.05 30.40 24.46
CA PHE A 422 -11.97 29.70 23.78
C PHE A 422 -11.07 28.95 24.78
N GLU A 423 -10.59 29.64 25.81
CA GLU A 423 -9.70 29.09 26.84
C GLU A 423 -10.36 27.99 27.67
N THR A 424 -11.58 28.24 28.16
CA THR A 424 -12.30 27.30 29.04
C THR A 424 -12.55 25.96 28.36
N ASN A 425 -12.82 25.98 27.06
CA ASN A 425 -13.15 24.76 26.33
C ASN A 425 -11.90 24.10 25.73
N ILE A 426 -10.90 24.85 25.28
CA ILE A 426 -9.72 24.25 24.64
C ILE A 426 -8.67 23.74 25.65
N SER A 427 -8.58 24.35 26.84
CA SER A 427 -7.67 23.90 27.91
C SER A 427 -7.94 22.48 28.40
N LYS A 428 -9.18 22.00 28.27
CA LYS A 428 -9.55 20.62 28.59
C LYS A 428 -8.82 19.60 27.72
N PHE A 429 -8.46 19.97 26.49
CA PHE A 429 -7.81 19.09 25.52
C PHE A 429 -6.29 19.24 25.51
N MET A 430 -5.78 20.46 25.76
CA MET A 430 -4.33 20.71 25.83
C MET A 430 -3.64 20.09 27.05
N ASN A 431 -4.39 19.77 28.12
CA ASN A 431 -3.85 19.14 29.34
C ASN A 431 -3.92 17.59 29.30
N LEU A 432 -4.48 17.01 28.24
CA LEU A 432 -4.60 15.55 28.02
C LEU A 432 -3.53 14.99 27.06
N SER A 433 -2.68 15.86 26.50
CA SER A 433 -1.55 15.53 25.63
C SER A 433 -0.22 15.66 26.37
#